data_AF-A0A699XR66-F1
#
_entry.id   AF-A0A699XR66-F1
#
_cell.length_a   1.000
_cell.length_b   1.000
_cell.length_c   1.000
_cell.angle_alpha   90.00
_cell.angle_beta   90.00
_cell.angle_gamma   90.00
#
_symmetry.space_group_name_H-M   'P 1'
#
loop_
_entity.id
_entity.type
_entity.pdbx_description
1 polymer ?
#
loop_
_entity_poly.entity_id
_entity_poly.type
_entity_poly.pdbx_seq_one_letter_code
_entity_poly.pdbx_strand_id
1 'polypeptide(L)'
;TKLPKATADIELGGLTAMVKAQSGIVLNECAQTAQLLFGGNGYTKSGQGELVERIYREVPGIRIPGGSEDVMLDLGVRQLV
;
A
#
# COMPACT_ATOMS: atom_id res chain seq x y z
N THR A 1 17.71 -18.70 -11.49
CA THR A 1 16.99 -19.99 -11.49
C THR A 1 15.65 -19.77 -10.80
N LYS A 2 14.53 -20.28 -11.32
CA LYS A 2 13.21 -20.09 -10.72
C LYS A 2 13.01 -21.09 -9.59
N LEU A 3 12.65 -20.64 -8.39
CA LEU A 3 12.31 -21.52 -7.28
C LEU A 3 11.04 -22.33 -7.63
N PRO A 4 10.94 -23.60 -7.20
CA PRO A 4 9.66 -24.31 -7.18
C PRO A 4 8.63 -23.51 -6.39
N LYS A 5 7.35 -23.52 -6.82
CA LYS A 5 6.30 -22.70 -6.21
C LYS A 5 6.21 -22.88 -4.69
N ALA A 6 6.20 -24.12 -4.21
CA ALA A 6 6.09 -24.41 -2.77
C ALA A 6 7.24 -23.79 -1.97
N THR A 7 8.47 -23.85 -2.49
CA THR A 7 9.64 -23.21 -1.86
C THR A 7 9.53 -21.70 -1.90
N ALA A 8 9.13 -21.12 -3.04
CA ALA A 8 8.96 -19.68 -3.19
C ALA A 8 7.89 -19.11 -2.24
N ASP A 9 6.77 -19.80 -2.09
CA ASP A 9 5.66 -19.37 -1.22
C ASP A 9 6.11 -19.32 0.25
N ILE A 10 6.97 -20.25 0.68
CA ILE A 10 7.53 -20.29 2.05
C ILE A 10 8.60 -19.21 2.24
N GLU A 11 9.56 -19.12 1.32
CA GLU A 11 10.74 -18.25 1.49
C GLU A 11 10.43 -16.77 1.21
N LEU A 12 9.46 -16.48 0.34
CA LEU A 12 9.17 -15.12 -0.13
C LEU A 12 7.83 -14.57 0.36
N GLY A 13 6.91 -15.41 0.82
CA GLY A 13 5.55 -15.01 1.20
C GLY A 13 5.54 -13.90 2.25
N GLY A 14 6.20 -14.12 3.39
CA GLY A 14 6.22 -13.18 4.51
C GLY A 14 6.93 -11.87 4.18
N LEU A 15 8.07 -11.95 3.49
CA LEU A 15 8.81 -10.77 3.03
C LEU A 15 7.98 -9.93 2.03
N THR A 16 7.30 -10.60 1.09
CA THR A 16 6.44 -9.95 0.10
C THR A 16 5.21 -9.31 0.75
N ALA A 17 4.64 -9.98 1.76
CA ALA A 17 3.52 -9.45 2.52
C ALA A 17 3.92 -8.16 3.28
N MET A 18 5.05 -8.18 3.99
CA MET A 18 5.55 -7.01 4.73
C MET A 18 5.86 -5.82 3.82
N VAL A 19 6.56 -6.03 2.69
CA VAL A 19 6.86 -4.92 1.76
C VAL A 19 5.59 -4.36 1.12
N LYS A 20 4.60 -5.22 0.83
CA LYS A 20 3.30 -4.79 0.31
C LYS A 20 2.55 -3.94 1.34
N ALA A 21 2.52 -4.36 2.61
CA ALA A 21 1.91 -3.58 3.69
C ALA A 21 2.59 -2.21 3.84
N GLN A 22 3.92 -2.21 3.93
CA GLN A 22 4.70 -0.98 4.10
C GLN A 22 4.50 -0.01 2.92
N SER A 23 4.45 -0.52 1.70
CA SER A 23 4.18 0.29 0.51
C SER A 23 2.80 0.97 0.58
N GLY A 24 1.80 0.26 1.12
CA GLY A 24 0.46 0.82 1.35
C GLY A 24 0.44 1.93 2.40
N ILE A 25 1.14 1.73 3.52
CA ILE A 25 1.29 2.73 4.60
C ILE A 25 1.94 4.00 4.05
N VAL A 26 3.08 3.84 3.37
CA VAL A 26 3.83 4.97 2.78
C VAL A 26 2.99 5.71 1.74
N LEU A 27 2.29 5.00 0.85
CA LEU A 27 1.42 5.63 -0.15
C LEU A 27 0.34 6.50 0.52
N ASN A 28 -0.28 6.00 1.59
CA ASN A 28 -1.29 6.76 2.33
C ASN A 28 -0.71 8.02 2.98
N GLU A 29 0.47 7.92 3.60
CA GLU A 29 1.16 9.06 4.21
C GLU A 29 1.53 10.12 3.16
N CYS A 30 2.08 9.70 2.02
CA CYS A 30 2.37 10.57 0.89
C CYS A 30 1.12 11.28 0.37
N ALA A 31 0.00 10.54 0.20
CA ALA A 31 -1.25 11.10 -0.30
C ALA A 31 -1.87 12.11 0.68
N GLN A 32 -1.86 11.81 1.98
CA GLN A 32 -2.30 12.73 3.04
C GLN A 32 -1.46 14.00 3.07
N THR A 33 -0.13 13.85 3.00
CA THR A 33 0.80 14.99 2.98
C THR A 33 0.57 15.85 1.74
N ALA A 34 0.40 15.24 0.57
CA ALA A 34 0.09 15.96 -0.66
C ALA A 34 -1.23 16.72 -0.56
N GLN A 35 -2.30 16.12 0.01
CA GLN A 35 -3.56 16.84 0.24
C GLN A 35 -3.36 18.07 1.13
N LEU A 36 -2.61 17.94 2.21
CA LEU A 36 -2.33 19.06 3.13
C LEU A 36 -1.56 20.19 2.43
N LEU A 37 -0.57 19.87 1.60
CA LEU A 37 0.21 20.87 0.85
C LEU A 37 -0.64 21.64 -0.17
N PHE A 38 -1.63 20.99 -0.77
CA PHE A 38 -2.56 21.63 -1.71
C PHE A 38 -3.77 22.29 -1.02
N GLY A 39 -3.93 22.12 0.29
CA GLY A 39 -5.07 22.64 1.05
C GLY A 39 -6.41 22.20 0.47
N GLY A 40 -7.37 23.12 0.36
CA GLY A 40 -8.70 22.82 -0.21
C GLY A 40 -8.66 22.32 -1.66
N ASN A 41 -7.64 22.69 -2.43
CA ASN A 41 -7.48 22.19 -3.80
C ASN A 41 -7.17 20.69 -3.83
N GLY A 42 -6.47 20.15 -2.82
CA GLY A 42 -6.18 18.71 -2.71
C GLY A 42 -7.42 17.84 -2.43
N TYR A 43 -8.54 18.44 -2.04
CA TYR A 43 -9.83 17.79 -1.85
C TYR A 43 -10.77 17.94 -3.07
N THR A 44 -10.44 18.84 -3.99
CA THR A 44 -11.31 19.19 -5.11
C THR A 44 -11.00 18.30 -6.32
N LYS A 45 -12.04 17.69 -6.92
CA LYS A 45 -11.94 16.78 -8.08
C LYS A 45 -11.54 17.46 -9.41
N SER A 46 -11.17 18.73 -9.37
CA SER A 46 -10.84 19.54 -10.54
C SER A 46 -9.82 20.60 -10.17
N GLY A 47 -9.21 21.20 -11.19
CA GLY A 47 -8.21 22.25 -11.01
C GLY A 47 -6.84 21.67 -10.60
N GLN A 48 -6.03 22.49 -9.93
CA GLN A 48 -4.61 22.18 -9.71
C GLN A 48 -4.35 20.96 -8.81
N GLY A 49 -5.30 20.63 -7.92
CA GLY A 49 -5.18 19.50 -6.99
C GLY A 49 -5.87 18.21 -7.43
N GLU A 50 -6.44 18.14 -8.64
CA GLU A 50 -7.20 16.98 -9.13
C GLU A 50 -6.40 15.67 -9.04
N LEU A 51 -5.12 15.69 -9.38
CA LEU A 51 -4.25 14.52 -9.30
C LEU A 51 -4.11 14.03 -7.85
N VAL A 52 -3.95 14.96 -6.91
CA VAL A 52 -3.78 14.66 -5.48
C VAL A 52 -5.07 14.12 -4.89
N GLU A 53 -6.22 14.73 -5.19
CA GLU A 53 -7.55 14.21 -4.80
C GLU A 53 -7.73 12.78 -5.29
N ARG A 54 -7.43 12.54 -6.57
CA ARG A 54 -7.61 11.23 -7.18
C ARG A 54 -6.73 10.20 -6.50
N ILE A 55 -5.43 10.49 -6.31
CA ILE A 55 -4.52 9.57 -5.62
C ILE A 55 -5.06 9.25 -4.23
N TYR A 56 -5.41 10.27 -3.45
CA TYR A 56 -5.93 10.09 -2.09
C TYR A 56 -7.19 9.22 -2.04
N ARG A 57 -8.13 9.43 -2.97
CA ARG A 57 -9.36 8.63 -3.07
C ARG A 57 -9.10 7.18 -3.47
N GLU A 58 -8.08 6.92 -4.29
CA GLU A 58 -7.71 5.57 -4.74
C GLU A 58 -6.83 4.80 -3.75
N VAL A 59 -6.30 5.47 -2.70
CA VAL A 59 -5.45 4.82 -1.68
C VAL A 59 -6.06 3.52 -1.13
N PRO A 60 -7.34 3.46 -0.68
CA PRO A 60 -7.95 2.21 -0.22
C PRO A 60 -8.01 1.13 -1.32
N GLY A 61 -8.22 1.54 -2.56
CA GLY A 61 -8.27 0.65 -3.73
C GLY A 61 -6.93 0.00 -4.05
N ILE A 62 -5.81 0.61 -3.64
CA ILE A 62 -4.46 0.04 -3.82
C ILE A 62 -4.05 -0.76 -2.58
N ARG A 63 -4.45 -0.30 -1.39
CA ARG A 63 -4.03 -0.85 -0.10
C ARG A 63 -4.76 -2.13 0.32
N ILE A 64 -6.06 -2.24 0.03
CA ILE A 64 -6.88 -3.33 0.56
C ILE A 64 -6.79 -4.62 -0.28
N PRO A 65 -6.83 -4.56 -1.63
CA PRO A 65 -6.80 -5.77 -2.44
C PRO A 65 -5.54 -6.60 -2.21
N GLY A 66 -5.72 -7.93 -2.24
CA GLY A 66 -4.66 -8.88 -1.90
C GLY A 66 -4.46 -9.08 -0.40
N GLY A 67 -4.98 -8.19 0.46
CA GLY A 67 -4.97 -8.27 1.93
C GLY A 67 -4.51 -6.95 2.55
N SER A 68 -5.25 -6.42 3.53
CA SER A 68 -4.94 -5.15 4.20
C SER A 68 -3.63 -5.20 5.02
N GLU A 69 -3.13 -4.03 5.45
CA GLU A 69 -1.84 -3.93 6.14
C GLU A 69 -1.75 -4.83 7.38
N ASP A 70 -2.81 -4.89 8.18
CA ASP A 70 -2.91 -5.73 9.37
C ASP A 70 -2.78 -7.22 9.03
N VAL A 71 -3.50 -7.69 8.01
CA VAL A 71 -3.44 -9.08 7.52
C VAL A 71 -2.05 -9.42 6.98
N MET A 72 -1.45 -8.50 6.22
CA MET A 72 -0.14 -8.70 5.60
C MET A 72 1.00 -8.70 6.62
N LEU A 73 0.92 -7.82 7.62
CA LEU A 73 1.89 -7.79 8.71
C LEU A 73 1.76 -9.04 9.60
N ASP A 74 0.53 -9.49 9.90
CA ASP A 74 0.30 -10.75 10.62
C ASP A 74 0.85 -11.96 9.85
N LEU A 75 0.61 -12.05 8.53
CA LEU A 75 1.21 -13.09 7.68
C LEU A 75 2.75 -13.03 7.71
N GLY A 76 3.32 -11.83 7.61
CA GLY A 76 4.76 -11.60 7.71
C GLY A 76 5.35 -12.15 9.00
N VAL A 77 4.72 -11.86 10.14
CA VAL A 77 5.14 -12.37 11.45
C VAL A 77 5.01 -13.89 11.55
N ARG A 78 3.93 -14.48 11.04
CA ARG A 78 3.70 -15.93 11.09
C ARG A 78 4.68 -16.73 10.24
N GLN A 79 5.25 -16.15 9.19
CA GLN A 79 6.19 -16.80 8.28
C GLN A 79 7.67 -16.45 8.54
N LEU A 80 7.96 -15.68 9.60
CA LEU A 80 9.34 -15.36 10.01
C LEU A 80 10.04 -16.50 10.78
N VAL A 81 9.35 -17.62 11.05
CA VAL A 81 9.82 -18.75 11.87
C VAL A 81 9.99 -20.01 11.02
#